data_AF-A0A8B7CX49-F1
#
_entry.id   AF-A0A8B7CX49-F1
#
_cell.length_a   1.000
_cell.length_b   1.000
_cell.length_c   1.000
_cell.angle_alpha   90.00
_cell.angle_beta   90.00
_cell.angle_gamma   90.00
#
_symmetry.space_group_name_H-M   'P 1'
#
loop_
_entity.id
_entity.type
_entity.pdbx_description
1 polymer ?
#
loop_
_entity_poly.entity_id
_entity_poly.type
_entity_poly.pdbx_seq_one_letter_code
_entity_poly.pdbx_strand_id
1 'polypeptide(L)'
;MASALSDCSSRATARLLPFQRSVQSRVSQFQRSVSIAWNPLGMNAIRSAASPHWSSSAVAPVAMTTETSAKVIDGKSVAKQIKDEIAGEILRMKDGTGIVPGLAVILVGSRKDSQTYVRNKKKACEAVGIKSYEANLPEDSTEEDVLKHIARFNDDPSVHGILVQLPLPRHMNEEKILNAVSIEKDVDGFHPLNIGRLAMQGRDPLFVPCTPKGCMELLHRYGVEIKGKRAVVIGRSNIVGMPAALLLQDAESPRGYRLVGDVCYEEVCTVASAITPVPGGVGPMTIAMLLSNTLSSAKRIHNFK
;
A
#
# COMPACT_ATOMS: atom_id res chain seq x y z
N MET A 1 62.95 3.04 -11.75
CA MET A 1 63.14 1.73 -11.09
C MET A 1 62.09 1.59 -10.02
N ALA A 2 61.44 0.43 -9.99
CA ALA A 2 60.16 0.16 -9.33
C ALA A 2 60.26 -0.24 -7.84
N SER A 3 59.15 -0.07 -7.12
CA SER A 3 58.55 -0.96 -6.09
C SER A 3 57.75 -0.09 -5.10
N ALA A 4 56.63 -0.49 -4.50
CA ALA A 4 55.64 -1.52 -4.74
C ALA A 4 54.38 -1.08 -3.95
N LEU A 5 53.20 -1.27 -4.53
CA LEU A 5 51.89 -1.09 -3.88
C LEU A 5 51.63 -2.28 -2.94
N SER A 6 51.00 -2.03 -1.79
CA SER A 6 50.40 -3.09 -0.97
C SER A 6 48.96 -2.70 -0.60
N ASP A 7 48.04 -3.48 -1.16
CA ASP A 7 46.64 -3.61 -0.77
C ASP A 7 46.52 -4.55 0.44
N CYS A 8 45.62 -4.29 1.37
CA CYS A 8 45.03 -5.35 2.18
C CYS A 8 43.59 -5.03 2.61
N SER A 9 42.67 -5.75 1.97
CA SER A 9 41.25 -5.92 2.31
C SER A 9 41.13 -6.98 3.41
N SER A 10 40.32 -6.72 4.46
CA SER A 10 39.91 -7.75 5.43
C SER A 10 38.38 -7.86 5.48
N ARG A 11 37.86 -8.91 4.84
CA ARG A 11 36.50 -9.44 5.04
C ARG A 11 36.57 -10.52 6.11
N ALA A 12 35.91 -10.30 7.24
CA ALA A 12 35.65 -11.34 8.23
C ALA A 12 34.40 -12.14 7.85
N THR A 13 34.57 -13.46 7.77
CA THR A 13 33.57 -14.48 7.48
C THR A 13 32.99 -15.03 8.78
N ALA A 14 31.67 -15.11 8.89
CA ALA A 14 30.99 -15.89 9.93
C ALA A 14 30.04 -16.91 9.30
N ARG A 15 30.21 -18.16 9.73
CA ARG A 15 29.72 -19.42 9.17
C ARG A 15 28.22 -19.63 9.44
N LEU A 16 27.49 -20.13 8.45
CA LEU A 16 26.19 -20.78 8.60
C LEU A 16 26.39 -22.31 8.71
N LEU A 17 25.73 -22.93 9.69
CA LEU A 17 25.70 -24.37 9.93
C LEU A 17 24.82 -25.10 8.89
N PRO A 18 25.20 -26.30 8.42
CA PRO A 18 24.38 -27.07 7.48
C PRO A 18 23.30 -27.89 8.20
N PHE A 19 22.05 -27.75 7.74
CA PHE A 19 20.92 -28.59 8.13
C PHE A 19 20.83 -29.77 7.16
N GLN A 20 21.15 -30.99 7.62
CA GLN A 20 21.02 -32.22 6.85
C GLN A 20 19.53 -32.58 6.66
N ARG A 21 19.09 -32.74 5.41
CA ARG A 21 17.92 -33.56 5.06
C ARG A 21 18.37 -34.68 4.13
N SER A 22 18.23 -35.91 4.61
CA SER A 22 18.43 -37.14 3.85
C SER A 22 17.38 -37.27 2.76
N VAL A 23 17.80 -37.25 1.49
CA VAL A 23 16.99 -37.69 0.35
C VAL A 23 17.51 -39.06 -0.08
N GLN A 24 16.73 -40.10 0.19
CA GLN A 24 16.97 -41.42 -0.39
C GLN A 24 16.53 -41.42 -1.85
N SER A 25 17.49 -41.69 -2.73
CA SER A 25 17.29 -41.98 -4.15
C SER A 25 16.66 -43.37 -4.34
N ARG A 26 15.54 -43.44 -5.06
CA ARG A 26 15.18 -44.64 -5.83
C ARG A 26 15.11 -44.27 -7.30
N VAL A 27 16.06 -44.83 -8.05
CA VAL A 27 16.09 -44.86 -9.50
C VAL A 27 15.15 -45.97 -9.95
N SER A 28 14.19 -45.68 -10.82
CA SER A 28 13.56 -46.68 -11.68
C SER A 28 13.53 -46.16 -13.11
N GLN A 29 14.25 -46.86 -13.97
CA GLN A 29 14.30 -46.70 -15.41
C GLN A 29 12.89 -46.80 -16.02
N PHE A 30 12.55 -45.93 -16.96
CA PHE A 30 11.62 -46.27 -18.03
C PHE A 30 12.02 -45.53 -19.31
N GLN A 31 12.66 -46.26 -20.23
CA GLN A 31 12.74 -45.91 -21.64
C GLN A 31 11.39 -46.20 -22.29
N ARG A 32 10.93 -45.32 -23.20
CA ARG A 32 10.17 -45.75 -24.39
C ARG A 32 10.32 -44.74 -25.53
N SER A 33 11.04 -45.23 -26.53
CA SER A 33 11.03 -44.96 -27.97
C SER A 33 9.86 -44.17 -28.55
N VAL A 34 10.21 -43.17 -29.35
CA VAL A 34 9.36 -42.50 -30.35
C VAL A 34 9.31 -43.39 -31.61
N SER A 35 8.11 -43.62 -32.15
CA SER A 35 7.93 -44.22 -33.47
C SER A 35 7.04 -43.30 -34.30
N ILE A 36 7.63 -42.76 -35.36
CA ILE A 36 7.01 -41.97 -36.42
C ILE A 36 6.46 -42.97 -37.45
N ALA A 37 5.16 -42.88 -37.76
CA ALA A 37 4.57 -43.60 -38.89
C ALA A 37 4.06 -42.60 -39.93
N TRP A 38 4.69 -42.65 -41.10
CA TRP A 38 4.26 -42.02 -42.34
C TRP A 38 3.10 -42.82 -42.98
N ASN A 39 2.17 -42.13 -43.65
CA ASN A 39 1.26 -42.72 -44.62
C ASN A 39 1.15 -41.79 -45.85
N PRO A 40 1.34 -42.27 -47.09
CA PRO A 40 1.24 -41.45 -48.29
C PRO A 40 -0.07 -41.63 -49.08
N LEU A 41 -0.48 -40.52 -49.71
CA LEU A 41 -1.22 -40.36 -50.98
C LEU A 41 -2.68 -40.85 -51.11
N GLY A 42 -3.53 -39.89 -51.50
CA GLY A 42 -4.83 -40.11 -52.15
C GLY A 42 -5.46 -38.78 -52.59
N MET A 43 -5.33 -38.43 -53.87
CA MET A 43 -5.86 -37.21 -54.50
C MET A 43 -7.37 -37.30 -54.83
N ASN A 44 -7.97 -36.11 -54.98
CA ASN A 44 -9.20 -35.73 -55.70
C ASN A 44 -10.56 -35.86 -54.99
N ALA A 45 -11.19 -34.71 -54.68
CA ALA A 45 -12.38 -34.22 -55.40
C ALA A 45 -12.85 -32.86 -54.86
N ILE A 46 -12.93 -31.87 -55.74
CA ILE A 46 -13.61 -30.58 -55.54
C ILE A 46 -15.12 -30.81 -55.69
N ARG A 47 -15.93 -30.42 -54.69
CA ARG A 47 -17.38 -30.16 -54.86
C ARG A 47 -17.87 -29.00 -53.98
N SER A 48 -18.31 -27.96 -54.68
CA SER A 48 -19.37 -26.96 -54.45
C SER A 48 -20.08 -26.87 -53.08
N ALA A 49 -20.01 -25.65 -52.52
CA ALA A 49 -21.00 -24.84 -51.80
C ALA A 49 -22.30 -25.47 -51.22
N ALA A 50 -22.53 -25.23 -49.92
CA ALA A 50 -23.83 -24.96 -49.33
C ALA A 50 -23.67 -24.07 -48.08
N SER A 51 -24.45 -22.99 -48.00
CA SER A 51 -24.44 -21.96 -46.96
C SER A 51 -24.91 -22.51 -45.60
N PRO A 52 -24.32 -22.11 -44.45
CA PRO A 52 -24.92 -22.43 -43.16
C PRO A 52 -26.06 -21.45 -42.86
N HIS A 53 -27.27 -22.00 -42.74
CA HIS A 53 -28.44 -21.36 -42.15
C HIS A 53 -28.12 -20.85 -40.74
N TRP A 54 -28.26 -19.54 -40.53
CA TRP A 54 -28.34 -18.94 -39.20
C TRP A 54 -29.70 -19.29 -38.58
N SER A 55 -29.69 -20.25 -37.65
CA SER A 55 -30.86 -20.55 -36.81
C SER A 55 -30.89 -19.54 -35.67
N SER A 56 -31.93 -18.71 -35.62
CA SER A 56 -32.17 -17.81 -34.49
C SER A 56 -32.53 -18.65 -33.26
N SER A 57 -31.55 -18.89 -32.40
CA SER A 57 -31.84 -19.39 -31.07
C SER A 57 -32.52 -18.27 -30.29
N ALA A 58 -33.78 -18.50 -29.93
CA ALA A 58 -34.56 -17.63 -29.07
C ALA A 58 -33.81 -17.42 -27.74
N VAL A 59 -33.62 -16.16 -27.38
CA VAL A 59 -33.04 -15.77 -26.09
C VAL A 59 -34.04 -16.19 -25.01
N ALA A 60 -33.70 -17.22 -24.25
CA ALA A 60 -34.45 -17.59 -23.06
C ALA A 60 -34.43 -16.41 -22.06
N PRO A 61 -35.57 -16.04 -21.44
CA PRO A 61 -35.57 -14.99 -20.44
C PRO A 61 -34.68 -15.42 -19.28
N VAL A 62 -33.64 -14.62 -19.02
CA VAL A 62 -32.81 -14.78 -17.83
C VAL A 62 -33.74 -14.58 -16.64
N ALA A 63 -33.95 -15.66 -15.89
CA ALA A 63 -34.64 -15.59 -14.61
C ALA A 63 -33.90 -14.56 -13.74
N MET A 64 -34.60 -13.50 -13.33
CA MET A 64 -34.14 -12.54 -12.33
C MET A 64 -33.95 -13.29 -11.01
N THR A 65 -32.75 -13.80 -10.78
CA THR A 65 -32.37 -14.43 -9.53
C THR A 65 -31.88 -13.35 -8.57
N THR A 66 -32.70 -13.12 -7.53
CA THR A 66 -32.36 -12.61 -6.18
C THR A 66 -31.45 -11.37 -6.11
N GLU A 67 -31.97 -10.29 -5.51
CA GLU A 67 -31.22 -9.10 -5.10
C GLU A 67 -29.95 -9.48 -4.29
N THR A 68 -28.81 -9.66 -4.95
CA THR A 68 -27.51 -9.74 -4.30
C THR A 68 -26.92 -8.34 -4.21
N SER A 69 -27.16 -7.68 -3.09
CA SER A 69 -26.43 -6.46 -2.72
C SER A 69 -25.01 -6.82 -2.30
N ALA A 70 -24.03 -6.06 -2.76
CA ALA A 70 -22.61 -6.21 -2.42
C ALA A 70 -22.39 -6.21 -0.90
N LYS A 71 -21.45 -7.04 -0.44
CA LYS A 71 -20.98 -7.00 0.95
C LYS A 71 -20.33 -5.65 1.24
N VAL A 72 -20.87 -4.89 2.20
CA VAL A 72 -20.30 -3.60 2.59
C VAL A 72 -19.02 -3.82 3.40
N ILE A 73 -17.93 -3.20 2.94
CA ILE A 73 -16.65 -3.12 3.65
C ILE A 73 -16.69 -1.87 4.53
N ASP A 74 -17.07 -2.06 5.79
CA ASP A 74 -17.13 -1.00 6.81
C ASP A 74 -15.72 -0.66 7.31
N GLY A 75 -15.10 0.32 6.65
CA GLY A 75 -13.78 0.81 7.04
C GLY A 75 -13.80 1.68 8.29
N LYS A 76 -14.96 2.24 8.70
CA LYS A 76 -15.10 2.96 9.97
C LYS A 76 -14.98 2.00 11.14
N SER A 77 -15.63 0.84 11.08
CA SER A 77 -15.52 -0.21 12.09
C SER A 77 -14.09 -0.75 12.17
N VAL A 78 -13.47 -1.08 11.02
CA VAL A 78 -12.08 -1.54 10.99
C VAL A 78 -11.11 -0.48 11.53
N ALA A 79 -11.25 0.78 11.12
CA ALA A 79 -10.41 1.87 11.62
C ALA A 79 -10.56 2.05 13.13
N LYS A 80 -11.74 1.79 13.71
CA LYS A 80 -11.94 1.80 15.17
C LYS A 80 -11.13 0.67 15.82
N GLN A 81 -11.24 -0.56 15.33
CA GLN A 81 -10.50 -1.71 15.87
C GLN A 81 -8.98 -1.45 15.85
N ILE A 82 -8.45 -0.96 14.73
CA ILE A 82 -7.03 -0.63 14.59
C ILE A 82 -6.60 0.46 15.57
N LYS A 83 -7.43 1.49 15.78
CA LYS A 83 -7.14 2.53 16.78
C LYS A 83 -7.13 1.98 18.20
N ASP A 84 -8.03 1.07 18.54
CA ASP A 84 -8.07 0.41 19.84
C ASP A 84 -6.81 -0.46 20.05
N GLU A 85 -6.37 -1.19 19.02
CA GLU A 85 -5.11 -1.94 19.01
C GLU A 85 -3.90 -1.01 19.21
N ILE A 86 -3.83 0.10 18.46
CA ILE A 86 -2.76 1.11 18.58
C ILE A 86 -2.72 1.73 19.98
N ALA A 87 -3.87 2.06 20.56
CA ALA A 87 -3.94 2.63 21.90
C ALA A 87 -3.37 1.67 22.96
N GLY A 88 -3.67 0.37 22.84
CA GLY A 88 -3.07 -0.67 23.68
C GLY A 88 -1.55 -0.73 23.53
N GLU A 89 -1.04 -0.71 22.30
CA GLU A 89 0.40 -0.72 22.04
C GLU A 89 1.13 0.52 22.59
N ILE A 90 0.52 1.70 22.45
CA ILE A 90 1.08 2.96 22.98
C ILE A 90 1.15 2.92 24.49
N LEU A 91 0.12 2.40 25.15
CA LEU A 91 0.13 2.23 26.60
C LEU A 91 1.28 1.30 27.02
N ARG A 92 1.46 0.15 26.35
CA ARG A 92 2.60 -0.76 26.62
C ARG A 92 3.94 -0.09 26.40
N MET A 93 4.09 0.70 25.33
CA MET A 93 5.32 1.44 25.05
C MET A 93 5.61 2.47 26.14
N LYS A 94 4.60 3.23 26.54
CA LYS A 94 4.70 4.24 27.61
C LYS A 94 5.06 3.61 28.95
N ASP A 95 4.41 2.52 29.33
CA ASP A 95 4.66 1.85 30.62
C ASP A 95 6.04 1.18 30.65
N GLY A 96 6.49 0.64 29.51
CA GLY A 96 7.78 -0.04 29.40
C GLY A 96 8.99 0.88 29.22
N THR A 97 8.81 2.07 28.64
CA THR A 97 9.93 2.95 28.25
C THR A 97 9.81 4.39 28.74
N GLY A 98 8.63 4.81 29.20
CA GLY A 98 8.30 6.22 29.45
C GLY A 98 8.08 7.06 28.18
N ILE A 99 8.32 6.50 26.99
CA ILE A 99 8.20 7.21 25.71
C ILE A 99 6.75 7.19 25.22
N VAL A 100 6.30 8.34 24.73
CA VAL A 100 5.02 8.50 24.05
C VAL A 100 5.28 8.91 22.60
N PRO A 101 4.69 8.24 21.59
CA PRO A 101 4.84 8.65 20.20
C PRO A 101 4.31 10.06 19.97
N GLY A 102 4.93 10.77 19.03
CA GLY A 102 4.68 12.17 18.75
C GLY A 102 4.48 12.42 17.26
N LEU A 103 3.41 13.11 16.90
CA LEU A 103 3.08 13.47 15.52
C LEU A 103 3.04 14.99 15.38
N ALA A 104 3.90 15.55 14.52
CA ALA A 104 3.85 16.95 14.12
C ALA A 104 3.02 17.11 12.86
N VAL A 105 2.14 18.11 12.85
CA VAL A 105 1.29 18.46 11.72
C VAL A 105 1.58 19.89 11.29
N ILE A 106 1.94 20.08 10.03
CA ILE A 106 2.15 21.38 9.41
C ILE A 106 0.96 21.69 8.53
N LEU A 107 0.31 22.82 8.78
CA LEU A 107 -0.79 23.35 7.99
C LEU A 107 -0.40 24.74 7.46
N VAL A 108 -0.54 24.95 6.15
CA VAL A 108 -0.32 26.25 5.52
C VAL A 108 -1.65 26.76 4.97
N GLY A 109 -2.02 27.98 5.36
CA GLY A 109 -3.28 28.62 4.99
C GLY A 109 -4.47 28.22 5.87
N SER A 110 -5.65 28.67 5.45
CA SER A 110 -6.88 28.63 6.27
C SER A 110 -8.05 27.88 5.65
N ARG A 111 -7.76 27.01 4.66
CA ARG A 111 -8.75 26.19 3.98
C ARG A 111 -9.59 25.36 4.96
N LYS A 112 -10.92 25.51 4.90
CA LYS A 112 -11.87 24.89 5.85
C LYS A 112 -11.84 23.36 5.83
N ASP A 113 -11.70 22.76 4.66
CA ASP A 113 -11.56 21.31 4.49
C ASP A 113 -10.27 20.82 5.16
N SER A 114 -9.13 21.46 4.89
CA SER A 114 -7.85 21.15 5.54
C SER A 114 -7.91 21.27 7.06
N GLN A 115 -8.53 22.32 7.60
CA GLN A 115 -8.70 22.50 9.04
C GLN A 115 -9.55 21.39 9.69
N THR A 116 -10.59 20.93 8.99
CA THR A 116 -11.42 19.82 9.47
C THR A 116 -10.61 18.52 9.51
N TYR A 117 -9.81 18.26 8.47
CA TYR A 117 -8.91 17.11 8.44
C TYR A 117 -7.86 17.14 9.56
N VAL A 118 -7.19 18.28 9.78
CA VAL A 118 -6.20 18.45 10.86
C VAL A 118 -6.85 18.26 12.22
N ARG A 119 -8.03 18.84 12.46
CA ARG A 119 -8.79 18.65 13.70
C ARG A 119 -9.14 17.18 13.94
N ASN A 120 -9.54 16.45 12.91
CA ASN A 120 -9.83 15.03 13.01
C ASN A 120 -8.59 14.20 13.33
N LYS A 121 -7.43 14.54 12.73
CA LYS A 121 -6.14 13.90 13.02
C LYS A 121 -5.73 14.13 14.48
N LYS A 122 -5.85 15.36 14.97
CA LYS A 122 -5.58 15.70 16.38
C LYS A 122 -6.44 14.88 17.34
N LYS A 123 -7.75 14.86 17.13
CA LYS A 123 -8.67 14.05 17.94
C LYS A 123 -8.31 12.56 17.91
N ALA A 124 -7.87 12.06 16.75
CA ALA A 124 -7.46 10.67 16.61
C ALA A 124 -6.15 10.38 17.35
N CYS A 125 -5.18 11.30 17.34
CA CYS A 125 -3.95 11.20 18.16
C CYS A 125 -4.28 11.17 19.64
N GLU A 126 -5.09 12.12 20.13
CA GLU A 126 -5.52 12.20 21.53
C GLU A 126 -6.22 10.91 21.97
N ALA A 127 -7.12 10.38 21.13
CA ALA A 127 -7.88 9.17 21.43
C ALA A 127 -7.01 7.90 21.59
N VAL A 128 -5.84 7.84 20.95
CA VAL A 128 -4.91 6.70 21.06
C VAL A 128 -3.70 6.97 21.96
N GLY A 129 -3.58 8.19 22.49
CA GLY A 129 -2.45 8.60 23.34
C GLY A 129 -1.20 9.05 22.59
N ILE A 130 -1.29 9.41 21.30
CA ILE A 130 -0.19 10.08 20.57
C ILE A 130 -0.16 11.56 20.94
N LYS A 131 1.02 12.09 21.23
CA LYS A 131 1.23 13.53 21.46
C LYS A 131 1.23 14.26 20.12
N SER A 132 0.33 15.25 19.97
CA SER A 132 0.23 16.05 18.74
C SER A 132 0.99 17.38 18.88
N TYR A 133 1.74 17.73 17.85
CA TYR A 133 2.38 19.04 17.69
C TYR A 133 1.85 19.71 16.42
N GLU A 134 1.73 21.03 16.43
CA GLU A 134 1.12 21.76 15.31
C GLU A 134 1.99 22.96 14.92
N ALA A 135 2.12 23.19 13.62
CA ALA A 135 2.61 24.44 13.04
C ALA A 135 1.56 24.94 12.05
N ASN A 136 0.87 26.03 12.41
CA ASN A 136 -0.14 26.66 11.58
C ASN A 136 0.47 27.93 10.98
N LEU A 137 0.71 27.91 9.67
CA LEU A 137 1.30 29.01 8.91
C LEU A 137 0.22 29.75 8.11
N PRO A 138 0.32 31.09 8.00
CA PRO A 138 -0.47 31.88 7.06
C PRO A 138 -0.33 31.40 5.60
N GLU A 139 -1.33 31.72 4.76
CA GLU A 139 -1.31 31.33 3.35
C GLU A 139 -0.18 32.01 2.57
N ASP A 140 0.21 33.23 2.96
CA ASP A 140 1.30 34.02 2.36
C ASP A 140 2.70 33.68 2.91
N SER A 141 2.81 32.65 3.77
CA SER A 141 4.11 32.17 4.25
C SER A 141 4.98 31.70 3.09
N THR A 142 6.30 31.80 3.28
CA THR A 142 7.26 31.35 2.27
C THR A 142 7.51 29.85 2.39
N GLU A 143 8.01 29.24 1.31
CA GLU A 143 8.47 27.86 1.34
C GLU A 143 9.58 27.64 2.40
N GLU A 144 10.44 28.63 2.57
CA GLU A 144 11.53 28.60 3.57
C GLU A 144 10.99 28.55 5.00
N ASP A 145 9.85 29.19 5.29
CA ASP A 145 9.22 29.11 6.61
C ASP A 145 8.73 27.69 6.92
N VAL A 146 8.14 27.02 5.92
CA VAL A 146 7.71 25.62 6.03
C VAL A 146 8.93 24.71 6.27
N LEU A 147 10.00 24.90 5.50
CA LEU A 147 11.23 24.11 5.63
C LEU A 147 11.88 24.26 7.01
N LYS A 148 11.86 25.45 7.62
CA LYS A 148 12.35 25.66 8.99
C LYS A 148 11.55 24.85 10.03
N HIS A 149 10.23 24.79 9.88
CA HIS A 149 9.39 23.96 10.74
C HIS A 149 9.68 22.46 10.55
N ILE A 150 9.85 22.01 9.31
CA ILE A 150 10.22 20.62 9.00
C ILE A 150 11.59 20.29 9.62
N ALA A 151 12.59 21.15 9.44
CA ALA A 151 13.92 20.96 10.01
C ALA A 151 13.86 20.85 11.54
N ARG A 152 13.15 21.76 12.21
CA ARG A 152 12.94 21.70 13.66
C ARG A 152 12.30 20.37 14.09
N PHE A 153 11.28 19.90 13.38
CA PHE A 153 10.61 18.63 13.73
C PHE A 153 11.44 17.40 13.37
N ASN A 154 12.30 17.47 12.36
CA ASN A 154 13.28 16.44 12.05
C ASN A 154 14.29 16.26 13.19
N ASP A 155 14.74 17.36 13.79
CA ASP A 155 15.73 17.33 14.88
C ASP A 155 15.12 17.06 16.26
N ASP A 156 13.80 17.25 16.43
CA ASP A 156 13.12 17.05 17.72
C ASP A 156 12.97 15.55 18.06
N PRO A 157 13.63 15.03 19.11
CA PRO A 157 13.55 13.61 19.48
C PRO A 157 12.19 13.20 20.06
N SER A 158 11.33 14.16 20.41
CA SER A 158 9.96 13.91 20.87
C SER A 158 8.97 13.76 19.71
N VAL A 159 9.37 14.10 18.48
CA VAL A 159 8.59 13.95 17.26
C VAL A 159 9.06 12.72 16.51
N HIS A 160 8.12 11.83 16.19
CA HIS A 160 8.38 10.56 15.53
C HIS A 160 7.73 10.49 14.14
N GLY A 161 6.71 11.32 13.90
CA GLY A 161 6.09 11.50 12.59
C GLY A 161 5.92 12.97 12.27
N ILE A 162 6.08 13.32 11.00
CA ILE A 162 5.78 14.64 10.44
C ILE A 162 4.77 14.44 9.31
N LEU A 163 3.75 15.29 9.32
CA LEU A 163 2.73 15.33 8.30
C LEU A 163 2.59 16.76 7.79
N VAL A 164 2.80 16.96 6.49
CA VAL A 164 2.48 18.22 5.81
C VAL A 164 1.09 18.09 5.19
N GLN A 165 0.15 18.93 5.63
CA GLN A 165 -1.22 18.88 5.14
C GLN A 165 -1.32 19.49 3.74
N LEU A 166 -1.70 18.64 2.78
CA LEU A 166 -1.97 19.03 1.39
C LEU A 166 -3.43 19.47 1.17
N PRO A 167 -3.72 20.20 0.08
CA PRO A 167 -2.76 20.82 -0.83
C PRO A 167 -2.12 22.07 -0.22
N LEU A 168 -0.89 22.37 -0.65
CA LEU A 168 -0.21 23.60 -0.26
C LEU A 168 -0.66 24.76 -1.16
N PRO A 169 -0.41 26.02 -0.75
CA PRO A 169 -0.62 27.18 -1.61
C PRO A 169 0.13 27.07 -2.94
N ARG A 170 -0.44 27.64 -4.01
CA ARG A 170 0.05 27.48 -5.40
C ARG A 170 1.47 28.01 -5.63
N HIS A 171 1.96 28.92 -4.81
CA HIS A 171 3.31 29.48 -4.92
C HIS A 171 4.39 28.60 -4.29
N MET A 172 4.03 27.47 -3.67
CA MET A 172 4.97 26.54 -3.04
C MET A 172 5.21 25.31 -3.91
N ASN A 173 6.44 24.77 -3.85
CA ASN A 173 6.74 23.49 -4.46
C ASN A 173 6.47 22.35 -3.47
N GLU A 174 5.35 21.65 -3.67
CA GLU A 174 4.94 20.54 -2.80
C GLU A 174 6.01 19.43 -2.73
N GLU A 175 6.63 19.09 -3.86
CA GLU A 175 7.65 18.04 -3.91
C GLU A 175 8.88 18.41 -3.08
N LYS A 176 9.35 19.65 -3.20
CA LYS A 176 10.49 20.14 -2.41
C LYS A 176 10.19 20.11 -0.91
N ILE A 177 8.98 20.52 -0.51
CA ILE A 177 8.55 20.52 0.89
C ILE A 177 8.43 19.07 1.42
N LEU A 178 7.78 18.18 0.69
CA LEU A 178 7.60 16.78 1.12
C LEU A 178 8.95 16.05 1.20
N ASN A 179 9.88 16.33 0.28
CA ASN A 179 11.23 15.75 0.30
C ASN A 179 12.11 16.22 1.46
N ALA A 180 11.75 17.32 2.14
CA ALA A 180 12.48 17.81 3.30
C ALA A 180 12.14 17.03 4.58
N VAL A 181 11.03 16.29 4.60
CA VAL A 181 10.69 15.41 5.73
C VAL A 181 11.65 14.23 5.75
N SER A 182 12.33 14.00 6.87
CA SER A 182 13.23 12.85 7.01
C SER A 182 12.50 11.54 6.73
N ILE A 183 13.14 10.60 6.04
CA ILE A 183 12.52 9.32 5.69
C ILE A 183 12.10 8.54 6.95
N GLU A 184 12.79 8.72 8.08
CA GLU A 184 12.49 8.12 9.36
C GLU A 184 11.22 8.69 10.02
N LYS A 185 10.81 9.91 9.65
CA LYS A 185 9.61 10.58 10.19
C LYS A 185 8.51 10.82 9.15
N ASP A 186 8.69 10.38 7.91
CA ASP A 186 7.70 10.45 6.82
C ASP A 186 6.56 9.43 7.01
N VAL A 187 5.74 9.64 8.03
CA VAL A 187 4.68 8.70 8.40
C VAL A 187 3.51 8.66 7.42
N ASP A 188 3.42 9.62 6.49
CA ASP A 188 2.45 9.58 5.39
C ASP A 188 2.96 8.75 4.19
N GLY A 189 4.27 8.45 4.15
CA GLY A 189 4.91 7.56 3.19
C GLY A 189 5.18 8.19 1.82
N PHE A 190 5.20 9.52 1.71
CA PHE A 190 5.33 10.22 0.43
C PHE A 190 6.76 10.54 0.02
N HIS A 191 7.74 10.33 0.90
CA HIS A 191 9.15 10.50 0.57
C HIS A 191 9.51 9.53 -0.58
N PRO A 192 10.13 10.01 -1.67
CA PRO A 192 10.46 9.17 -2.83
C PRO A 192 11.24 7.89 -2.52
N LEU A 193 12.03 7.88 -1.44
CA LEU A 193 12.75 6.69 -1.00
C LEU A 193 11.81 5.59 -0.47
N ASN A 194 10.70 5.94 0.16
CA ASN A 194 9.68 4.95 0.56
C ASN A 194 9.04 4.31 -0.69
N ILE A 195 8.68 5.12 -1.69
CA ILE A 195 8.12 4.63 -2.96
C ILE A 195 9.14 3.78 -3.72
N GLY A 196 10.40 4.23 -3.80
CA GLY A 196 11.47 3.49 -4.45
C GLY A 196 11.75 2.14 -3.77
N ARG A 197 11.79 2.10 -2.44
CA ARG A 197 11.93 0.84 -1.69
C ARG A 197 10.74 -0.09 -1.91
N LEU A 198 9.52 0.46 -1.94
CA LEU A 198 8.31 -0.32 -2.24
C LEU A 198 8.33 -0.94 -3.65
N ALA A 199 8.93 -0.25 -4.64
CA ALA A 199 9.00 -0.73 -6.02
C ALA A 199 10.13 -1.75 -6.28
N MET A 200 11.13 -1.83 -5.40
CA MET A 200 12.34 -2.63 -5.61
C MET A 200 12.27 -3.96 -4.86
N GLN A 201 12.42 -5.07 -5.58
CA GLN A 201 12.50 -6.40 -4.97
C GLN A 201 13.63 -6.50 -3.94
N GLY A 202 13.34 -7.13 -2.79
CA GLY A 202 14.31 -7.31 -1.70
C GLY A 202 14.59 -6.04 -0.88
N ARG A 203 13.74 -5.02 -0.99
CA ARG A 203 13.77 -3.81 -0.16
C ARG A 203 12.42 -3.64 0.52
N ASP A 204 12.46 -3.16 1.77
CA ASP A 204 11.25 -2.81 2.51
C ASP A 204 11.20 -1.29 2.71
N PRO A 205 10.06 -0.62 2.41
CA PRO A 205 9.89 0.79 2.73
C PRO A 205 9.83 0.99 4.26
N LEU A 206 10.25 2.16 4.75
CA LEU A 206 10.03 2.50 6.16
C LEU A 206 8.55 2.74 6.44
N PHE A 207 7.87 3.35 5.49
CA PHE A 207 6.45 3.64 5.55
C PHE A 207 5.80 3.35 4.21
N VAL A 208 4.69 2.63 4.24
CA VAL A 208 3.79 2.50 3.09
C VAL A 208 2.78 3.65 3.14
N PRO A 209 2.48 4.31 2.01
CA PRO A 209 1.48 5.37 1.95
C PRO A 209 0.16 5.00 2.60
N CYS A 210 -0.35 5.87 3.47
CA CYS A 210 -1.45 5.56 4.40
C CYS A 210 -2.72 5.05 3.70
N THR A 211 -3.13 5.71 2.60
CA THR A 211 -4.36 5.35 1.89
C THR A 211 -4.24 3.99 1.19
N PRO A 212 -3.23 3.74 0.34
CA PRO A 212 -2.99 2.40 -0.21
C PRO A 212 -2.85 1.32 0.87
N LYS A 213 -2.09 1.58 1.95
CA LYS A 213 -1.95 0.66 3.08
C LYS A 213 -3.32 0.35 3.70
N GLY A 214 -4.17 1.35 3.87
CA GLY A 214 -5.53 1.21 4.38
C GLY A 214 -6.41 0.35 3.48
N CYS A 215 -6.32 0.51 2.16
CA CYS A 215 -7.01 -0.36 1.21
C CYS A 215 -6.58 -1.83 1.35
N MET A 216 -5.25 -2.08 1.43
CA MET A 216 -4.72 -3.44 1.60
C MET A 216 -5.16 -4.07 2.93
N GLU A 217 -5.18 -3.28 4.01
CA GLU A 217 -5.64 -3.71 5.33
C GLU A 217 -7.13 -4.09 5.32
N LEU A 218 -7.97 -3.33 4.63
CA LEU A 218 -9.40 -3.67 4.46
C LEU A 218 -9.56 -5.00 3.71
N LEU A 219 -8.85 -5.19 2.60
CA LEU A 219 -8.89 -6.43 1.83
C LEU A 219 -8.46 -7.61 2.69
N HIS A 220 -7.38 -7.45 3.46
CA HIS A 220 -6.88 -8.48 4.36
C HIS A 220 -7.89 -8.87 5.44
N ARG A 221 -8.41 -7.90 6.21
CA ARG A 221 -9.36 -8.17 7.30
C ARG A 221 -10.71 -8.72 6.83
N TYR A 222 -11.10 -8.43 5.60
CA TYR A 222 -12.31 -8.98 4.98
C TYR A 222 -12.07 -10.34 4.29
N GLY A 223 -10.85 -10.87 4.32
CA GLY A 223 -10.49 -12.16 3.72
C GLY A 223 -10.53 -12.15 2.20
N VAL A 224 -10.30 -10.99 1.57
CA VAL A 224 -10.29 -10.87 0.11
C VAL A 224 -8.95 -11.40 -0.42
N GLU A 225 -9.01 -12.52 -1.14
CA GLU A 225 -7.83 -13.10 -1.78
C GLU A 225 -7.38 -12.25 -2.99
N ILE A 226 -6.14 -11.77 -2.95
CA ILE A 226 -5.53 -10.94 -4.02
C ILE A 226 -4.69 -11.78 -4.99
N LYS A 227 -4.00 -12.81 -4.47
CA LYS A 227 -3.05 -13.63 -5.25
C LYS A 227 -3.73 -14.32 -6.42
N GLY A 228 -3.06 -14.33 -7.59
CA GLY A 228 -3.59 -14.92 -8.83
C GLY A 228 -4.82 -14.20 -9.39
N LYS A 229 -5.36 -13.25 -8.62
CA LYS A 229 -6.28 -12.28 -9.14
C LYS A 229 -5.46 -11.17 -9.78
N ARG A 230 -6.17 -10.09 -9.89
CA ARG A 230 -6.38 -9.45 -11.13
C ARG A 230 -6.41 -8.01 -10.57
N ALA A 231 -5.64 -6.99 -10.99
CA ALA A 231 -5.78 -5.65 -10.40
C ALA A 231 -5.78 -4.50 -11.43
N VAL A 232 -6.68 -3.52 -11.24
CA VAL A 232 -6.78 -2.27 -12.00
C VAL A 232 -6.90 -1.12 -11.01
N VAL A 233 -6.03 -0.12 -11.17
CA VAL A 233 -6.08 1.13 -10.42
C VAL A 233 -6.39 2.26 -11.40
N ILE A 234 -7.49 2.97 -11.17
CA ILE A 234 -7.88 4.14 -11.97
C ILE A 234 -7.43 5.39 -11.22
N GLY A 235 -6.45 6.08 -11.79
CA GLY A 235 -5.76 7.20 -11.16
C GLY A 235 -4.28 6.89 -11.00
N ARG A 236 -3.43 7.87 -11.34
CA ARG A 236 -1.96 7.73 -11.38
C ARG A 236 -1.25 8.69 -10.43
N SER A 237 -1.96 9.20 -9.41
CA SER A 237 -1.39 10.14 -8.46
C SER A 237 -0.22 9.52 -7.70
N ASN A 238 0.76 10.34 -7.34
CA ASN A 238 1.95 9.89 -6.61
C ASN A 238 1.63 9.39 -5.21
N ILE A 239 0.53 9.87 -4.62
CA ILE A 239 0.14 9.61 -3.22
C ILE A 239 -0.81 8.43 -3.04
N VAL A 240 -1.55 8.02 -4.08
CA VAL A 240 -2.55 6.94 -3.98
C VAL A 240 -2.43 5.96 -5.15
N GLY A 241 -2.59 6.43 -6.39
CA GLY A 241 -2.74 5.55 -7.55
C GLY A 241 -1.51 4.68 -7.81
N MET A 242 -0.34 5.32 -7.94
CA MET A 242 0.92 4.60 -8.16
C MET A 242 1.28 3.65 -7.00
N PRO A 243 1.32 4.08 -5.71
CA PRO A 243 1.67 3.17 -4.63
C PRO A 243 0.67 2.02 -4.43
N ALA A 244 -0.63 2.23 -4.69
CA ALA A 244 -1.61 1.15 -4.68
C ALA A 244 -1.30 0.10 -5.77
N ALA A 245 -0.91 0.55 -6.98
CA ALA A 245 -0.53 -0.35 -8.05
C ALA A 245 0.71 -1.19 -7.68
N LEU A 246 1.72 -0.58 -7.02
CA LEU A 246 2.91 -1.30 -6.56
C LEU A 246 2.57 -2.38 -5.51
N LEU A 247 1.77 -2.04 -4.50
CA LEU A 247 1.33 -3.00 -3.47
C LEU A 247 0.54 -4.19 -4.06
N LEU A 248 -0.25 -3.93 -5.10
CA LEU A 248 -1.02 -4.97 -5.79
C LEU A 248 -0.13 -5.83 -6.72
N GLN A 249 0.99 -5.30 -7.21
CA GLN A 249 1.96 -6.04 -8.02
C GLN A 249 2.84 -6.97 -7.18
N ASP A 250 3.23 -6.53 -5.98
CA ASP A 250 4.08 -7.30 -5.06
C ASP A 250 3.36 -8.53 -4.48
N ALA A 251 2.02 -8.54 -4.51
CA ALA A 251 1.18 -9.68 -4.14
C ALA A 251 1.16 -10.81 -5.21
N GLU A 252 2.32 -11.31 -5.65
CA GLU A 252 2.55 -12.50 -6.50
C GLU A 252 1.42 -12.95 -7.50
N SER A 253 1.06 -12.06 -8.44
CA SER A 253 0.66 -12.21 -9.89
C SER A 253 0.15 -13.57 -10.46
N PRO A 254 -0.91 -13.68 -11.34
CA PRO A 254 -1.17 -12.82 -12.53
C PRO A 254 -2.64 -12.42 -12.93
N ARG A 255 -2.89 -11.08 -12.92
CA ARG A 255 -3.59 -10.14 -13.89
C ARG A 255 -5.12 -9.93 -13.99
N GLY A 256 -5.65 -8.69 -13.64
CA GLY A 256 -6.93 -7.83 -13.82
C GLY A 256 -8.35 -7.84 -13.03
N TYR A 257 -8.62 -7.21 -11.86
CA TYR A 257 -9.89 -7.07 -11.07
C TYR A 257 -10.03 -5.62 -10.68
N ARG A 258 -11.27 -5.22 -10.46
CA ARG A 258 -11.74 -3.85 -10.48
C ARG A 258 -11.70 -3.22 -9.09
N LEU A 259 -10.75 -2.29 -8.86
CA LEU A 259 -10.89 -1.26 -7.83
C LEU A 259 -11.15 0.07 -8.56
N VAL A 260 -12.35 0.61 -8.37
CA VAL A 260 -12.75 1.88 -8.98
C VAL A 260 -12.87 2.87 -7.84
N GLY A 261 -12.19 4.02 -7.97
CA GLY A 261 -12.46 5.20 -7.14
C GLY A 261 -13.70 5.93 -7.67
N ASP A 262 -14.33 6.78 -6.86
CA ASP A 262 -15.51 7.59 -7.20
C ASP A 262 -16.50 6.86 -8.11
N VAL A 263 -17.13 5.85 -7.52
CA VAL A 263 -18.06 4.95 -8.19
C VAL A 263 -19.48 5.40 -7.89
N CYS A 264 -20.38 5.30 -8.88
CA CYS A 264 -21.81 5.35 -8.62
C CYS A 264 -22.17 4.16 -7.70
N TYR A 265 -22.37 4.44 -6.41
CA TYR A 265 -22.48 3.39 -5.38
C TYR A 265 -23.72 2.53 -5.63
N GLU A 266 -24.83 3.16 -5.99
CA GLU A 266 -26.13 2.55 -6.25
C GLU A 266 -26.06 1.55 -7.42
N GLU A 267 -25.31 1.88 -8.47
CA GLU A 267 -25.13 0.98 -9.60
C GLU A 267 -24.21 -0.18 -9.25
N VAL A 268 -23.07 0.10 -8.63
CA VAL A 268 -22.04 -0.92 -8.41
C VAL A 268 -22.34 -1.84 -7.25
N CYS A 269 -23.13 -1.41 -6.26
CA CYS A 269 -23.55 -2.29 -5.17
C CYS A 269 -24.43 -3.45 -5.65
N THR A 270 -25.06 -3.36 -6.84
CA THR A 270 -25.85 -4.46 -7.43
C THR A 270 -25.00 -5.48 -8.19
N VAL A 271 -23.75 -5.15 -8.51
CA VAL A 271 -22.85 -5.96 -9.35
C VAL A 271 -21.63 -6.47 -8.58
N ALA A 272 -21.12 -5.68 -7.63
CA ALA A 272 -19.91 -6.02 -6.90
C ALA A 272 -20.17 -7.11 -5.85
N SER A 273 -19.17 -7.95 -5.60
CA SER A 273 -19.21 -8.88 -4.46
C SER A 273 -18.98 -8.17 -3.12
N ALA A 274 -18.16 -7.11 -3.11
CA ALA A 274 -17.92 -6.27 -1.96
C ALA A 274 -17.64 -4.82 -2.38
N ILE A 275 -18.02 -3.85 -1.53
CA ILE A 275 -17.91 -2.42 -1.82
C ILE A 275 -17.60 -1.61 -0.56
N THR A 276 -16.72 -0.60 -0.67
CA THR A 276 -16.50 0.38 0.41
C THR A 276 -17.45 1.56 0.25
N PRO A 277 -18.20 1.97 1.28
CA PRO A 277 -19.08 3.13 1.21
C PRO A 277 -18.30 4.44 1.27
N VAL A 278 -18.91 5.52 0.79
CA VAL A 278 -18.43 6.88 0.96
C VAL A 278 -19.58 7.73 1.53
N PRO A 279 -19.45 8.30 2.75
CA PRO A 279 -18.33 8.16 3.70
C PRO A 279 -18.32 6.79 4.40
N GLY A 280 -17.22 6.48 5.11
CA GLY A 280 -17.13 5.31 6.00
C GLY A 280 -16.32 4.13 5.49
N GLY A 281 -15.82 4.18 4.25
CA GLY A 281 -14.89 3.20 3.69
C GLY A 281 -13.43 3.53 3.95
N VAL A 282 -12.72 4.01 2.94
CA VAL A 282 -11.25 4.19 2.98
C VAL A 282 -10.80 5.38 3.85
N GLY A 283 -11.56 6.48 3.88
CA GLY A 283 -11.14 7.71 4.60
C GLY A 283 -10.76 7.49 6.09
N PRO A 284 -11.57 6.79 6.90
CA PRO A 284 -11.21 6.42 8.27
C PRO A 284 -9.91 5.59 8.38
N MET A 285 -9.64 4.74 7.39
CA MET A 285 -8.44 3.90 7.35
C MET A 285 -7.18 4.73 7.14
N THR A 286 -7.23 5.79 6.33
CA THR A 286 -6.07 6.67 6.12
C THR A 286 -5.57 7.26 7.45
N ILE A 287 -6.48 7.72 8.32
CA ILE A 287 -6.10 8.23 9.64
C ILE A 287 -5.54 7.09 10.52
N ALA A 288 -6.20 5.92 10.54
CA ALA A 288 -5.71 4.79 11.33
C ALA A 288 -4.30 4.34 10.91
N MET A 289 -4.02 4.34 9.60
CA MET A 289 -2.70 4.01 9.05
C MET A 289 -1.64 5.06 9.36
N LEU A 290 -2.00 6.35 9.39
CA LEU A 290 -1.12 7.42 9.84
C LEU A 290 -0.69 7.23 11.30
N LEU A 291 -1.64 6.90 12.19
CA LEU A 291 -1.33 6.63 13.60
C LEU A 291 -0.48 5.36 13.75
N SER A 292 -0.79 4.32 12.97
CA SER A 292 -0.01 3.08 12.91
C SER A 292 1.43 3.35 12.47
N ASN A 293 1.64 4.13 11.40
CA ASN A 293 2.97 4.50 10.93
C ASN A 293 3.71 5.35 11.98
N THR A 294 3.02 6.25 12.68
CA THR A 294 3.62 7.05 13.77
C THR A 294 4.10 6.17 14.93
N LEU A 295 3.29 5.19 15.35
CA LEU A 295 3.69 4.22 16.36
C LEU A 295 4.89 3.39 15.88
N SER A 296 4.85 2.86 14.64
CA SER A 296 5.97 2.09 14.06
C SER A 296 7.27 2.90 14.00
N SER A 297 7.18 4.20 13.68
CA SER A 297 8.32 5.11 13.72
C SER A 297 8.91 5.20 15.13
N ALA A 298 8.07 5.47 16.13
CA ALA A 298 8.51 5.57 17.51
C ALA A 298 9.12 4.24 18.01
N LYS A 299 8.48 3.10 17.71
CA LYS A 299 9.02 1.78 18.03
C LYS A 299 10.42 1.56 17.43
N ARG A 300 10.60 1.93 16.17
CA ARG A 300 11.88 1.81 15.45
C ARG A 300 12.96 2.70 16.07
N ILE A 301 12.65 3.98 16.30
CA ILE A 301 13.59 4.96 16.88
C ILE A 301 14.06 4.52 18.27
N HIS A 302 13.14 3.99 19.09
CA HIS A 302 13.42 3.61 20.48
C HIS A 302 13.69 2.12 20.67
N ASN A 303 13.86 1.36 19.59
CA ASN A 303 14.07 -0.10 19.60
C ASN A 303 13.05 -0.88 20.45
N PHE A 304 11.81 -0.40 20.50
CA PHE A 304 10.72 -1.06 21.20
C PHE A 304 10.10 -2.16 20.32
N LYS A 305 9.89 -3.33 20.90
CA LYS A 305 9.30 -4.50 20.21
C LYS A 305 7.78 -4.49 20.39
#